data_AF-A0A8K1LMA5-F1
#
_entry.id   AF-A0A8K1LMA5-F1
#
_cell.length_a   1.000
_cell.length_b   1.000
_cell.length_c   1.000
_cell.angle_alpha   90.00
_cell.angle_beta   90.00
_cell.angle_gamma   90.00
#
_symmetry.space_group_name_H-M   'P 1'
#
loop_
_entity.id
_entity.type
_entity.pdbx_description
1 polymer ?
#
loop_
_entity_poly.entity_id
_entity_poly.type
_entity_poly.pdbx_seq_one_letter_code
_entity_poly.pdbx_strand_id
1 'polypeptide(L)'
;MAAAARLFRGAAPPALACARALGSAPPGPPGRGARRAALAAAGALGGLGLALGLWRRQAALAAAREDEEEKELRQRFMAPPVSGLRELRRRRREVRSRMELLIMETQAEMCRALAALDPGASFSVDSWERKEGGGGISCVLQDGEVFEKAGVNVSVVSGLLSEEAARQMRSRGKSLKAKDGKAASAHLG
;
A
#
# COMPACT_ATOMS: atom_id res chain seq x y z
N MET A 1 -29.31 -37.02 -9.37
CA MET A 1 -28.83 -36.33 -8.15
C MET A 1 -27.77 -35.33 -8.59
N ALA A 2 -28.08 -34.12 -9.03
CA ALA A 2 -28.66 -32.96 -8.34
C ALA A 2 -27.72 -32.25 -7.33
N ALA A 3 -27.21 -31.09 -7.77
CA ALA A 3 -26.84 -29.86 -7.01
C ALA A 3 -25.55 -29.90 -6.15
N ALA A 4 -24.75 -28.83 -5.98
CA ALA A 4 -24.88 -27.41 -6.31
C ALA A 4 -23.49 -26.72 -6.35
N ALA A 5 -23.19 -26.00 -7.43
CA ALA A 5 -22.16 -24.95 -7.45
C ALA A 5 -22.85 -23.59 -7.21
N ARG A 6 -22.52 -22.91 -6.11
CA ARG A 6 -22.95 -21.54 -5.83
C ARG A 6 -21.92 -20.56 -6.41
N LEU A 7 -22.24 -20.03 -7.59
CA LEU A 7 -21.63 -18.83 -8.13
C LEU A 7 -22.22 -17.61 -7.41
N PHE A 8 -21.41 -16.88 -6.65
CA PHE A 8 -21.80 -15.57 -6.14
C PHE A 8 -21.40 -14.51 -7.16
N ARG A 9 -22.44 -13.94 -7.80
CA ARG A 9 -22.42 -12.68 -8.55
C ARG A 9 -21.97 -11.54 -7.62
N GLY A 10 -20.89 -10.86 -7.99
CA GLY A 10 -20.57 -9.52 -7.49
C GLY A 10 -21.16 -8.47 -8.42
N ALA A 11 -22.01 -7.61 -7.85
CA ALA A 11 -22.71 -6.53 -8.52
C ALA A 11 -21.77 -5.34 -8.85
N ALA A 12 -21.89 -4.81 -10.06
CA ALA A 12 -21.34 -3.52 -10.46
C ALA A 12 -22.27 -2.37 -9.98
N PRO A 13 -21.75 -1.20 -9.57
CA PRO A 13 -22.59 -0.04 -9.30
C PRO A 13 -23.10 0.60 -10.62
N PRO A 14 -24.33 1.12 -10.65
CA PRO A 14 -24.93 1.65 -11.86
C PRO A 14 -24.36 3.02 -12.26
N ALA A 15 -23.96 3.12 -13.51
CA ALA A 15 -23.76 4.36 -14.22
C ALA A 15 -25.11 5.09 -14.36
N LEU A 16 -25.27 6.23 -13.68
CA LEU A 16 -26.36 7.16 -13.95
C LEU A 16 -25.95 8.08 -15.11
N ALA A 17 -26.40 7.69 -16.29
CA ALA A 17 -26.64 8.61 -17.39
C ALA A 17 -27.86 9.48 -17.04
N CYS A 18 -27.75 10.80 -17.16
CA CYS A 18 -28.92 11.66 -17.29
C CYS A 18 -28.67 12.71 -18.37
N ALA A 19 -29.72 12.91 -19.14
CA ALA A 19 -29.69 13.35 -20.51
C ALA A 19 -29.45 14.86 -20.68
N ARG A 20 -28.85 15.15 -21.82
CA ARG A 20 -28.77 16.44 -22.46
C ARG A 20 -30.15 16.79 -23.03
N ALA A 21 -30.77 17.88 -22.58
CA ALA A 21 -31.87 18.53 -23.28
C ALA A 21 -31.86 20.05 -23.01
N LEU A 22 -31.51 20.79 -24.06
CA LEU A 22 -32.12 22.04 -24.56
C LEU A 22 -32.70 23.02 -23.53
N GLY A 23 -32.18 24.25 -23.53
CA GLY A 23 -33.03 25.43 -23.32
C GLY A 23 -32.39 26.67 -22.71
N SER A 24 -32.42 27.74 -23.50
CA SER A 24 -32.42 29.17 -23.12
C SER A 24 -31.10 29.84 -22.72
N ALA A 25 -30.73 30.79 -23.58
CA ALA A 25 -29.71 31.80 -23.38
C ALA A 25 -30.15 32.85 -22.35
N PRO A 26 -29.23 33.46 -21.58
CA PRO A 26 -29.53 34.65 -20.79
C PRO A 26 -29.45 35.93 -21.65
N PRO A 27 -30.25 36.97 -21.32
CA PRO A 27 -30.43 38.16 -22.14
C PRO A 27 -29.29 39.20 -22.03
N GLY A 28 -29.13 39.97 -23.10
CA GLY A 28 -28.27 41.16 -23.19
C GLY A 28 -28.83 42.41 -22.49
N PRO A 29 -28.12 43.55 -22.55
CA PRO A 29 -28.20 44.62 -21.55
C PRO A 29 -29.25 45.71 -21.89
N PRO A 30 -29.84 46.39 -20.90
CA PRO A 30 -30.51 47.67 -21.13
C PRO A 30 -29.53 48.85 -21.11
N GLY A 31 -29.78 49.82 -21.98
CA GLY A 31 -28.94 51.00 -22.23
C GLY A 31 -29.07 52.14 -21.21
N ARG A 32 -28.00 52.95 -21.23
CA ARG A 32 -27.83 54.38 -20.85
C ARG A 32 -28.88 55.02 -19.93
N GLY A 33 -28.44 55.43 -18.73
CA GLY A 33 -29.00 56.61 -18.09
C GLY A 33 -29.01 56.68 -16.56
N ALA A 34 -27.87 56.52 -15.86
CA ALA A 34 -27.72 57.08 -14.52
C ALA A 34 -26.24 57.27 -14.19
N ARG A 35 -25.82 58.53 -14.10
CA ARG A 35 -24.50 58.93 -13.62
C ARG A 35 -24.41 58.66 -12.11
N ARG A 36 -23.19 58.37 -11.64
CA ARG A 36 -22.67 58.42 -10.25
C ARG A 36 -22.82 57.15 -9.41
N ALA A 37 -21.76 56.35 -9.37
CA ALA A 37 -20.91 56.18 -8.18
C ALA A 37 -19.81 55.16 -8.51
N ALA A 38 -18.57 55.62 -8.45
CA ALA A 38 -17.39 54.77 -8.48
C ALA A 38 -17.24 53.99 -7.17
N LEU A 39 -16.37 52.97 -7.24
CA LEU A 39 -15.63 52.28 -6.17
C LEU A 39 -16.12 50.89 -5.72
N ALA A 40 -15.16 49.96 -5.89
CA ALA A 40 -14.87 48.78 -5.07
C ALA A 40 -15.66 47.48 -5.32
N ALA A 41 -15.21 46.65 -6.29
CA ALA A 41 -15.31 45.19 -6.21
C ALA A 41 -14.40 44.45 -7.23
N ALA A 42 -13.10 44.78 -7.31
CA ALA A 42 -12.15 44.07 -8.20
C ALA A 42 -11.04 43.30 -7.46
N GLY A 43 -11.05 43.26 -6.12
CA GLY A 43 -9.99 42.66 -5.31
C GLY A 43 -10.19 41.20 -4.89
N ALA A 44 -11.43 40.70 -4.86
CA ALA A 44 -11.74 39.41 -4.24
C ALA A 44 -11.58 38.19 -5.18
N LEU A 45 -11.84 38.34 -6.48
CA LEU A 45 -11.73 37.24 -7.46
C LEU A 45 -10.28 36.89 -7.83
N GLY A 46 -9.38 37.88 -7.84
CA GLY A 46 -7.95 37.65 -8.10
C GLY A 46 -7.27 36.86 -6.98
N GLY A 47 -7.58 37.16 -5.73
CA GLY A 47 -7.07 36.43 -4.57
C GLY A 47 -7.57 34.98 -4.51
N LEU A 48 -8.85 34.74 -4.80
CA LEU A 48 -9.42 33.40 -4.82
C LEU A 48 -8.86 32.55 -5.99
N GLY A 49 -8.66 33.14 -7.17
CA GLY A 49 -8.06 32.47 -8.32
C GLY A 49 -6.59 32.10 -8.10
N LEU A 50 -5.79 33.00 -7.50
CA LEU A 50 -4.41 32.71 -7.10
C LEU A 50 -4.35 31.63 -6.01
N ALA A 51 -5.22 31.68 -5.01
CA ALA A 51 -5.30 30.67 -3.96
C ALA A 51 -5.70 29.29 -4.51
N LEU A 52 -6.70 29.21 -5.40
CA LEU A 52 -7.06 27.97 -6.09
C LEU A 52 -5.91 27.46 -6.97
N GLY A 53 -5.20 28.36 -7.66
CA GLY A 53 -4.04 28.02 -8.48
C GLY A 53 -2.87 27.46 -7.65
N LEU A 54 -2.56 28.08 -6.51
CA LEU A 54 -1.58 27.60 -5.54
C LEU A 54 -2.00 26.28 -4.93
N TRP A 55 -3.27 26.11 -4.56
CA TRP A 55 -3.80 24.86 -4.01
C TRP A 55 -3.74 23.72 -5.04
N ARG A 56 -4.15 23.96 -6.28
CA ARG A 56 -4.01 22.98 -7.39
C ARG A 56 -2.56 22.62 -7.66
N ARG A 57 -1.64 23.60 -7.65
CA ARG A 57 -0.20 23.35 -7.78
C ARG A 57 0.34 22.53 -6.61
N GLN A 58 -0.05 22.83 -5.38
CA GLN A 58 0.36 22.05 -4.21
C GLN A 58 -0.19 20.63 -4.28
N ALA A 59 -1.46 20.44 -4.67
CA ALA A 59 -2.06 19.13 -4.86
C ALA A 59 -1.37 18.33 -5.98
N ALA A 60 -1.06 18.97 -7.12
CA ALA A 60 -0.32 18.34 -8.20
C ALA A 60 1.12 17.98 -7.79
N LEU A 61 1.80 18.84 -7.03
CA LEU A 61 3.13 18.55 -6.47
C LEU A 61 3.09 17.43 -5.42
N ALA A 62 2.02 17.34 -4.63
CA ALA A 62 1.82 16.26 -3.67
C ALA A 62 1.61 14.92 -4.40
N ALA A 63 0.72 14.87 -5.38
CA ALA A 63 0.50 13.68 -6.20
C ALA A 63 1.78 13.25 -6.94
N ALA A 64 2.51 14.18 -7.55
CA ALA A 64 3.78 13.86 -8.22
C ALA A 64 4.84 13.31 -7.27
N ARG A 65 4.87 13.75 -5.99
CA ARG A 65 5.79 13.19 -4.99
C ARG A 65 5.40 11.76 -4.59
N GLU A 66 4.10 11.48 -4.50
CA GLU A 66 3.60 10.14 -4.21
C GLU A 66 3.92 9.16 -5.36
N ASP A 67 3.76 9.59 -6.62
CA ASP A 67 4.11 8.80 -7.80
C ASP A 67 5.61 8.46 -7.86
N GLU A 68 6.48 9.43 -7.59
CA GLU A 68 7.94 9.20 -7.57
C GLU A 68 8.35 8.28 -6.42
N GLU A 69 7.72 8.43 -5.23
CA GLU A 69 7.94 7.51 -4.11
C GLU A 69 7.52 6.07 -4.48
N GLU A 70 6.37 5.90 -5.14
CA GLU A 70 5.91 4.58 -5.59
C GLU A 70 6.85 3.95 -6.63
N LYS A 71 7.38 4.75 -7.56
CA LYS A 71 8.39 4.27 -8.54
C LYS A 71 9.68 3.85 -7.85
N GLU A 72 10.18 4.64 -6.91
CA GLU A 72 11.37 4.30 -6.12
C GLU A 72 11.17 2.98 -5.38
N LEU A 73 9.99 2.78 -4.80
CA LEU A 73 9.65 1.55 -4.08
C LEU A 73 9.58 0.33 -4.99
N ARG A 74 8.98 0.45 -6.17
CA ARG A 74 8.96 -0.61 -7.18
C ARG A 74 10.36 -0.92 -7.72
N GLN A 75 11.20 0.11 -7.85
CA GLN A 75 12.59 -0.07 -8.25
C GLN A 75 13.46 -0.64 -7.13
N ARG A 76 13.04 -0.58 -5.88
CA ARG A 76 13.82 -1.11 -4.75
C ARG A 76 13.36 -2.47 -4.24
N PHE A 77 12.06 -2.73 -4.26
CA PHE A 77 11.46 -3.93 -3.67
C PHE A 77 10.54 -4.65 -4.66
N MET A 78 10.25 -5.93 -4.40
CA MET A 78 9.30 -6.72 -5.21
C MET A 78 7.84 -6.31 -4.94
N ALA A 79 7.54 -5.83 -3.73
CA ALA A 79 6.22 -5.36 -3.30
C ALA A 79 6.37 -4.30 -2.18
N PRO A 80 5.30 -3.56 -1.82
CA PRO A 80 5.35 -2.61 -0.71
C PRO A 80 5.78 -3.28 0.61
N PRO A 81 6.48 -2.55 1.51
CA PRO A 81 6.93 -3.12 2.79
C PRO A 81 5.81 -3.62 3.69
N VAL A 82 6.04 -4.77 4.33
CA VAL A 82 5.05 -5.51 5.14
C VAL A 82 4.55 -4.67 6.32
N SER A 83 5.44 -3.99 7.04
CA SER A 83 5.05 -3.12 8.16
C SER A 83 4.52 -1.75 7.70
N GLY A 84 4.58 -1.44 6.40
CA GLY A 84 4.21 -0.16 5.81
C GLY A 84 5.29 0.92 5.93
N LEU A 85 5.40 1.76 4.89
CA LEU A 85 6.45 2.79 4.77
C LEU A 85 6.45 3.83 5.88
N ARG A 86 5.26 4.27 6.30
CA ARG A 86 5.13 5.26 7.38
C ARG A 86 5.72 4.73 8.70
N GLU A 87 5.52 3.45 8.99
CA GLU A 87 6.03 2.79 10.20
C GLU A 87 7.55 2.70 10.15
N LEU A 88 8.08 2.22 9.02
CA LEU A 88 9.52 2.05 8.83
C LEU A 88 10.27 3.37 8.88
N ARG A 89 9.69 4.45 8.33
CA ARG A 89 10.24 5.80 8.46
C ARG A 89 10.26 6.28 9.91
N ARG A 90 9.17 6.09 10.64
CA ARG A 90 9.06 6.50 12.04
C ARG A 90 10.08 5.78 12.91
N ARG A 91 10.28 4.47 12.67
CA ARG A 91 11.15 3.59 13.45
C ARG A 91 12.49 3.28 12.77
N ARG A 92 12.96 4.14 11.86
CA ARG A 92 14.14 3.86 11.01
C ARG A 92 15.44 3.52 11.77
N ARG A 93 15.54 3.90 13.04
CA ARG A 93 16.71 3.60 13.90
C ARG A 93 16.60 2.24 14.60
N GLU A 94 15.42 1.64 14.66
CA GLU A 94 15.22 0.32 15.25
C GLU A 94 15.79 -0.77 14.34
N VAL A 95 16.40 -1.79 14.96
CA VAL A 95 16.95 -2.94 14.23
C VAL A 95 15.89 -3.65 13.41
N ARG A 96 14.65 -3.76 13.93
CA ARG A 96 13.52 -4.36 13.21
C ARG A 96 13.29 -3.71 11.85
N SER A 97 13.15 -2.38 11.83
CA SER A 97 12.88 -1.65 10.59
C SER A 97 14.06 -1.70 9.62
N ARG A 98 15.29 -1.63 10.13
CA ARG A 98 16.50 -1.79 9.29
C ARG A 98 16.60 -3.18 8.68
N MET A 99 16.29 -4.21 9.47
CA MET A 99 16.34 -5.61 9.03
C MET A 99 15.25 -5.89 8.00
N GLU A 100 14.03 -5.38 8.19
CA GLU A 100 12.94 -5.52 7.21
C GLU A 100 13.32 -4.92 5.86
N LEU A 101 13.86 -3.69 5.84
CA LEU A 101 14.32 -3.07 4.59
C LEU A 101 15.46 -3.86 3.94
N LEU A 102 16.42 -4.32 4.74
CA LEU A 102 17.55 -5.12 4.25
C LEU A 102 17.09 -6.40 3.56
N ILE A 103 16.27 -7.23 4.22
CA ILE A 103 15.84 -8.52 3.66
C ILE A 103 14.95 -8.35 2.43
N MET A 104 14.15 -7.29 2.38
CA MET A 104 13.32 -6.98 1.22
C MET A 104 14.15 -6.51 0.03
N GLU A 105 15.19 -5.70 0.27
CA GLU A 105 16.14 -5.27 -0.76
C GLU A 105 16.89 -6.49 -1.32
N THR A 106 17.40 -7.36 -0.44
CA THR A 106 18.04 -8.62 -0.84
C THR A 106 17.10 -9.54 -1.59
N GLN A 107 15.81 -9.64 -1.21
CA GLN A 107 14.81 -10.41 -1.98
C GLN A 107 14.69 -9.88 -3.41
N ALA A 108 14.58 -8.56 -3.59
CA ALA A 108 14.44 -7.96 -4.91
C ALA A 108 15.69 -8.16 -5.77
N GLU A 109 16.88 -8.01 -5.18
CA GLU A 109 18.15 -8.29 -5.87
C GLU A 109 18.22 -9.74 -6.33
N MET A 110 17.89 -10.70 -5.45
CA MET A 110 17.90 -12.12 -5.78
C MET A 110 16.87 -12.46 -6.86
N CYS A 111 15.64 -11.96 -6.76
CA CYS A 111 14.61 -12.18 -7.77
C CYS A 111 15.02 -11.62 -9.13
N ARG A 112 15.63 -10.43 -9.18
CA ARG A 112 16.12 -9.84 -10.45
C ARG A 112 17.28 -10.64 -11.03
N ALA A 113 18.23 -11.06 -10.20
CA ALA A 113 19.35 -11.88 -10.65
C ALA A 113 18.87 -13.23 -11.21
N LEU A 114 17.93 -13.89 -10.53
CA LEU A 114 17.36 -15.16 -10.98
C LEU A 114 16.54 -14.98 -12.27
N ALA A 115 15.73 -13.93 -12.39
CA ALA A 115 14.96 -13.64 -13.60
C ALA A 115 15.87 -13.28 -14.80
N ALA A 116 17.02 -12.64 -14.57
CA ALA A 116 17.98 -12.34 -15.62
C ALA A 116 18.65 -13.60 -16.19
N LEU A 117 18.75 -14.66 -15.40
CA LEU A 117 19.26 -15.97 -15.84
C LEU A 117 18.20 -16.81 -16.57
N ASP A 118 16.91 -16.53 -16.37
CA ASP A 118 15.79 -17.27 -16.96
C ASP A 118 14.78 -16.30 -17.62
N PRO A 119 15.13 -15.72 -18.79
CA PRO A 119 14.32 -14.69 -19.44
C PRO A 119 12.95 -15.20 -19.94
N GLY A 120 12.75 -16.52 -19.98
CA GLY A 120 11.48 -17.16 -20.34
C GLY A 120 10.47 -17.21 -19.18
N ALA A 121 10.89 -16.97 -17.94
CA ALA A 121 10.04 -17.02 -16.77
C ALA A 121 10.08 -15.73 -15.94
N SER A 122 9.00 -15.48 -15.20
CA SER A 122 8.87 -14.30 -14.35
C SER A 122 8.38 -14.68 -12.96
N PHE A 123 8.72 -13.85 -11.97
CA PHE A 123 8.27 -14.07 -10.60
C PHE A 123 6.82 -13.61 -10.43
N SER A 124 5.97 -14.51 -9.96
CA SER A 124 4.68 -14.17 -9.35
C SER A 124 4.92 -13.67 -7.93
N VAL A 125 4.44 -12.47 -7.62
CA VAL A 125 4.63 -11.81 -6.32
C VAL A 125 3.30 -11.77 -5.58
N ASP A 126 3.24 -12.46 -4.44
CA ASP A 126 2.06 -12.52 -3.58
C ASP A 126 2.36 -11.88 -2.22
N SER A 127 1.60 -10.86 -1.86
CA SER A 127 1.69 -10.20 -0.55
C SER A 127 0.53 -10.63 0.31
N TRP A 128 0.82 -11.14 1.51
CA TRP A 128 -0.19 -11.67 2.42
C TRP A 128 -0.01 -11.13 3.83
N GLU A 129 -1.12 -11.08 4.57
CA GLU A 129 -1.18 -10.60 5.94
C GLU A 129 -1.85 -11.63 6.84
N ARG A 130 -1.51 -11.63 8.13
CA ARG A 130 -2.14 -12.51 9.14
C ARG A 130 -2.95 -11.68 10.12
N LYS A 131 -4.11 -12.22 10.51
CA LYS A 131 -4.99 -11.62 11.55
C LYS A 131 -4.27 -11.43 12.89
N GLU A 132 -3.37 -12.35 13.19
CA GLU A 132 -2.58 -12.41 14.44
C GLU A 132 -1.46 -11.35 14.47
N GLY A 133 -1.22 -10.69 13.34
CA GLY A 133 -0.21 -9.67 13.14
C GLY A 133 0.95 -10.12 12.24
N GLY A 134 1.48 -9.15 11.50
CA GLY A 134 2.54 -9.37 10.52
C GLY A 134 2.03 -9.88 9.17
N GLY A 135 2.96 -10.32 8.35
CA GLY A 135 2.71 -10.73 6.97
C GLY A 135 3.97 -11.18 6.27
N GLY A 136 3.91 -11.22 4.95
CA GLY A 136 5.04 -11.59 4.13
C GLY A 136 4.81 -11.34 2.65
N ILE A 137 5.89 -11.52 1.89
CA ILE A 137 5.93 -11.41 0.44
C ILE A 137 6.54 -12.70 -0.07
N SER A 138 5.78 -13.44 -0.86
CA SER A 138 6.23 -14.65 -1.53
C SER A 138 6.50 -14.33 -3.00
N CYS A 139 7.73 -14.55 -3.45
CA CYS A 139 8.08 -14.43 -4.86
C CYS A 139 8.38 -15.83 -5.41
N VAL A 140 7.58 -16.28 -6.37
CA VAL A 140 7.69 -17.63 -6.93
C VAL A 140 7.79 -17.56 -8.45
N LEU A 141 8.85 -18.17 -8.99
CA LEU A 141 9.05 -18.42 -10.42
C LEU A 141 8.83 -19.92 -10.66
N GLN A 142 8.08 -20.26 -11.70
CA GLN A 142 7.76 -21.64 -12.07
C GLN A 142 7.87 -21.81 -13.58
N ASP A 143 8.09 -23.05 -14.00
CA ASP A 143 8.06 -23.48 -15.40
C ASP A 143 9.05 -22.68 -16.29
N GLY A 144 10.20 -22.35 -15.71
CA GLY A 144 11.29 -21.68 -16.42
C GLY A 144 12.18 -22.64 -17.20
N GLU A 145 12.95 -22.10 -18.14
CA GLU A 145 13.86 -22.88 -18.97
C GLU A 145 15.07 -23.36 -18.15
N VAL A 146 15.53 -22.53 -17.21
CA VAL A 146 16.66 -22.82 -16.32
C VAL A 146 16.19 -23.36 -14.98
N PHE A 147 15.14 -22.75 -14.41
CA PHE A 147 14.60 -23.15 -13.11
C PHE A 147 13.20 -23.75 -13.28
N GLU A 148 13.05 -25.05 -12.96
CA GLU A 148 11.72 -25.66 -12.82
C GLU A 148 10.88 -24.89 -11.78
N LYS A 149 11.50 -24.54 -10.65
CA LYS A 149 10.89 -23.71 -9.61
C LYS A 149 11.94 -22.96 -8.79
N ALA A 150 11.73 -21.67 -8.59
CA ALA A 150 12.50 -20.84 -7.67
C ALA A 150 11.57 -20.04 -6.75
N GLY A 151 11.97 -19.86 -5.49
CA GLY A 151 11.17 -19.16 -4.49
C GLY A 151 12.03 -18.32 -3.57
N VAL A 152 11.69 -17.04 -3.41
CA VAL A 152 12.34 -16.13 -2.46
C VAL A 152 11.26 -15.46 -1.62
N ASN A 153 11.22 -15.83 -0.33
CA ASN A 153 10.13 -15.42 0.56
C ASN A 153 10.66 -14.56 1.71
N VAL A 154 9.95 -13.48 2.01
CA VAL A 154 10.19 -12.62 3.17
C VAL A 154 8.99 -12.70 4.09
N SER A 155 9.23 -12.77 5.40
CA SER A 155 8.17 -12.70 6.40
C SER A 155 8.57 -11.78 7.54
N VAL A 156 7.61 -10.96 7.96
CA VAL A 156 7.73 -10.05 9.11
C VAL A 156 6.57 -10.36 10.02
N VAL A 157 6.82 -11.19 11.03
CA VAL A 157 5.79 -11.65 11.97
C VAL A 157 5.89 -10.86 13.26
N SER A 158 4.74 -10.36 13.72
CA SER A 158 4.63 -9.67 15.01
C SER A 158 3.42 -10.20 15.74
N GLY A 159 3.58 -10.53 17.02
CA GLY A 159 2.49 -11.05 17.85
C GLY A 159 2.99 -11.46 19.22
N LEU A 160 2.08 -12.02 20.01
CA LEU A 160 2.41 -12.65 21.29
C LEU A 160 2.88 -14.08 21.04
N LEU A 161 3.92 -14.48 21.76
CA LEU A 161 4.44 -15.84 21.67
C LEU A 161 3.52 -16.78 22.45
N SER A 162 2.96 -17.79 21.76
CA SER A 162 2.16 -18.83 22.43
C SER A 162 3.03 -19.69 23.37
N GLU A 163 2.41 -20.31 24.38
CA GLU A 163 3.12 -21.20 25.30
C GLU A 163 3.80 -22.36 24.55
N GLU A 164 3.13 -22.93 23.54
CA GLU A 164 3.67 -24.03 22.73
C GLU A 164 4.90 -23.60 21.93
N ALA A 165 4.83 -22.44 21.27
CA ALA A 165 5.97 -21.89 20.53
C ALA A 165 7.13 -21.56 21.49
N ALA A 166 6.84 -21.02 22.68
CA ALA A 166 7.84 -20.77 23.70
C ALA A 166 8.50 -22.08 24.19
N ARG A 167 7.73 -23.15 24.38
CA ARG A 167 8.26 -24.48 24.75
C ARG A 167 9.17 -25.04 23.65
N GLN A 168 8.80 -24.92 22.38
CA GLN A 168 9.65 -25.34 21.26
C GLN A 168 10.96 -24.54 21.18
N MET A 169 10.93 -23.23 21.46
CA MET A 169 12.12 -22.39 21.50
C MET A 169 13.08 -22.71 22.66
N ARG A 170 12.56 -23.19 23.80
CA ARG A 170 13.35 -23.53 24.99
C ARG A 170 14.29 -24.73 24.77
N SER A 171 14.00 -25.60 23.80
CA SER A 171 14.90 -26.70 23.41
C SER A 171 16.30 -26.24 23.01
N ARG A 172 16.46 -24.96 22.63
CA ARG A 172 17.75 -24.34 22.24
C ARG A 172 18.39 -23.49 23.36
N GLY A 173 18.00 -23.69 24.63
CA GLY A 173 18.73 -23.16 25.80
C GLY A 173 18.46 -21.69 26.18
N LYS A 174 17.42 -21.04 25.63
CA LYS A 174 17.09 -19.63 25.96
C LYS A 174 16.00 -19.53 27.02
N SER A 175 16.31 -18.91 28.16
CA SER A 175 15.33 -18.58 29.21
C SER A 175 14.52 -17.34 28.81
N LEU A 176 13.26 -17.55 28.43
CA LEU A 176 12.31 -16.47 28.13
C LEU A 176 11.50 -16.16 29.39
N LYS A 177 11.66 -14.94 29.94
CA LYS A 177 10.80 -14.45 31.03
C LYS A 177 9.43 -14.08 30.45
N ALA A 178 8.38 -14.78 30.86
CA ALA A 178 7.01 -14.41 30.53
C ALA A 178 6.68 -13.11 31.25
N LYS A 179 6.26 -12.06 30.52
CA LYS A 179 5.72 -10.84 31.12
C LYS A 179 4.23 -11.07 31.34
N ASP A 180 3.84 -11.03 32.61
CA ASP A 180 2.56 -11.35 33.22
C ASP A 180 1.33 -11.37 32.30
N GLY A 181 0.79 -12.59 32.17
CA GLY A 181 -0.46 -12.88 31.47
C GLY A 181 -0.69 -14.38 31.24
N LYS A 182 -0.32 -15.21 32.23
CA LYS A 182 -0.48 -16.68 32.27
C LYS A 182 0.36 -17.45 31.23
N ALA A 183 1.60 -17.73 31.60
CA ALA A 183 2.27 -18.98 31.20
C ALA A 183 2.37 -19.86 32.45
N ALA A 184 1.34 -20.68 32.69
CA ALA A 184 1.27 -21.48 33.90
C ALA A 184 2.36 -22.56 33.86
N SER A 185 3.12 -22.63 34.96
CA SER A 185 4.05 -23.70 35.31
C SER A 185 3.46 -25.07 34.98
N ALA A 186 3.94 -25.70 33.91
CA ALA A 186 3.78 -27.14 33.75
C ALA A 186 4.75 -27.82 34.70
N HIS A 187 4.19 -28.33 35.80
CA HIS A 187 4.78 -29.33 36.69
C HIS A 187 5.55 -30.37 35.86
N LEU A 188 6.82 -30.56 36.21
CA LEU A 188 7.57 -31.76 35.87
C LEU A 188 7.04 -32.88 36.78
N GLY A 189 6.43 -33.89 36.17
CA GLY A 189 6.18 -35.21 36.71
C GLY A 189 6.65 -36.23 35.68
#